data_AF-A0AA43S0R1-F1
#
_entry.id   AF-A0AA43S0R1-F1
#
_cell.length_a   1.000
_cell.length_b   1.000
_cell.length_c   1.000
_cell.angle_alpha   90.00
_cell.angle_beta   90.00
_cell.angle_gamma   90.00
#
_symmetry.space_group_name_H-M   'P 1'
#
loop_
_entity.id
_entity.type
_entity.pdbx_description
1 polymer ?
#
loop_
_entity_poly.entity_id
_entity_poly.type
_entity_poly.pdbx_seq_one_letter_code
_entity_poly.pdbx_strand_id
1 'polypeptide(L)'
;MWKWIQDYRLLEYCSRQERMNFGDRSRFFMNTVTTEAPEGMTALAQYFTAGSVLLNVDFNITIPVPDDRMLQRIMREVAPHFGVVTQLERKGRIESVHMNQLKPGSARLFHETETGILPVMKDLYRHNDSEHWYSGQKRRLVHYTVDTTELEPYEDAEVKEVQALLQQAYFGGEAVEFGIMPLGWPFDDSLRHSAALRFVAGLAPNLTLSVDESSNEVILLDITAKEPVHKLYLPSAQPQPSRRVDQYLYLNVGHGLVYVVNLLVQPVITKWEGFTEAKLYSLGEDTDFADFDPGTAECLEGTSLFFDEDTLQRMMDEVNQALKFG
;
A
#
# COMPACT_ATOMS: atom_id res chain seq x y z
N MET A 1 -26.61 -5.47 -10.33
CA MET A 1 -25.51 -5.56 -9.33
C MET A 1 -26.04 -6.34 -8.13
N TRP A 2 -25.22 -7.19 -7.49
CA TRP A 2 -25.65 -8.05 -6.37
C TRP A 2 -25.85 -7.23 -5.09
N LYS A 3 -26.68 -7.72 -4.15
CA LYS A 3 -27.03 -6.96 -2.93
C LYS A 3 -25.84 -6.63 -2.04
N TRP A 4 -24.84 -7.50 -2.02
CA TRP A 4 -23.63 -7.36 -1.21
C TRP A 4 -22.57 -6.45 -1.86
N ILE A 5 -22.85 -5.90 -3.05
CA ILE A 5 -22.00 -4.93 -3.74
C ILE A 5 -22.72 -3.59 -3.83
N GLN A 6 -21.99 -2.51 -3.52
CA GLN A 6 -22.51 -1.16 -3.47
C GLN A 6 -21.61 -0.16 -4.20
N ASP A 7 -22.25 0.89 -4.71
CA ASP A 7 -21.57 2.08 -5.19
C ASP A 7 -21.00 2.88 -4.00
N TYR A 8 -20.08 3.81 -4.28
CA TYR A 8 -19.50 4.69 -3.26
C TYR A 8 -20.58 5.42 -2.46
N ARG A 9 -20.48 5.33 -1.13
CA ARG A 9 -21.43 5.99 -0.22
C ARG A 9 -21.08 7.45 0.06
N LEU A 10 -19.80 7.82 0.02
CA LEU A 10 -19.33 9.15 0.39
C LEU A 10 -18.43 9.77 -0.69
N LEU A 11 -18.81 10.98 -1.13
CA LEU A 11 -18.04 11.83 -2.03
C LEU A 11 -17.54 13.05 -1.24
N GLU A 12 -16.25 13.34 -1.34
CA GLU A 12 -15.66 14.55 -0.78
C GLU A 12 -15.13 15.45 -1.89
N TYR A 13 -15.62 16.69 -1.95
CA TYR A 13 -15.14 17.67 -2.91
C TYR A 13 -13.92 18.41 -2.33
N CYS A 14 -12.75 18.12 -2.88
CA CYS A 14 -11.50 18.68 -2.40
C CYS A 14 -11.12 19.90 -3.22
N SER A 15 -11.03 21.07 -2.58
CA SER A 15 -10.58 22.33 -3.21
C SER A 15 -9.05 22.47 -3.22
N ARG A 16 -8.33 21.58 -2.54
CA ARG A 16 -6.87 21.47 -2.50
C ARG A 16 -6.48 19.98 -2.50
N GLN A 17 -5.33 19.65 -3.09
CA GLN A 17 -4.76 18.31 -2.99
C GLN A 17 -4.17 18.06 -1.61
N GLU A 18 -4.24 16.81 -1.15
CA GLU A 18 -3.52 16.39 0.05
C GLU A 18 -2.02 16.53 -0.18
N ARG A 19 -1.36 17.15 0.81
CA ARG A 19 0.07 17.36 0.76
C ARG A 19 0.81 16.07 1.05
N MET A 20 1.87 15.83 0.30
CA MET A 20 2.76 14.70 0.61
C MET A 20 3.49 15.02 1.92
N ASN A 21 3.17 14.26 2.97
CA ASN A 21 3.83 14.37 4.25
C ASN A 21 5.05 13.43 4.24
N PHE A 22 6.25 14.01 4.15
CA PHE A 22 7.50 13.25 4.21
C PHE A 22 7.88 12.82 5.63
N GLY A 23 7.06 13.20 6.62
CA GLY A 23 7.27 12.94 8.04
C GLY A 23 8.52 13.62 8.60
N ASP A 24 8.64 13.57 9.92
CA ASP A 24 9.95 13.68 10.54
C ASP A 24 10.71 12.42 10.13
N ARG A 25 11.68 12.53 9.20
CA ARG A 25 12.59 11.44 8.79
C ARG A 25 13.52 11.05 9.95
N SER A 26 12.95 10.82 11.13
CA SER A 26 13.65 10.47 12.35
C SER A 26 14.45 9.21 12.09
N ARG A 27 15.69 9.21 12.60
CA ARG A 27 16.55 8.03 12.62
C ARG A 27 15.75 6.85 13.15
N PHE A 28 15.59 5.83 12.31
CA PHE A 28 15.11 4.53 12.72
C PHE A 28 16.31 3.59 12.84
N PHE A 29 16.17 2.57 13.68
CA PHE A 29 17.16 1.52 13.84
C PHE A 29 16.54 0.22 13.39
N MET A 30 17.30 -0.58 12.64
CA MET A 30 16.89 -1.92 12.24
C MET A 30 17.77 -2.92 12.99
N ASN A 31 17.15 -3.69 13.88
CA ASN A 31 17.82 -4.68 14.71
C ASN A 31 17.45 -6.07 14.22
N THR A 32 18.42 -6.83 13.70
CA THR A 32 18.21 -8.23 13.32
C THR A 32 18.20 -9.10 14.58
N VAL A 33 17.22 -10.00 14.67
CA VAL A 33 17.02 -10.88 15.82
C VAL A 33 17.05 -12.33 15.36
N THR A 34 17.68 -13.19 16.16
CA THR A 34 17.68 -14.64 15.95
C THR A 34 16.49 -15.26 16.67
N THR A 35 15.80 -16.17 15.99
CA THR A 35 14.69 -16.94 16.56
C THR A 35 15.04 -18.42 16.58
N GLU A 36 14.55 -19.12 17.61
CA GLU A 36 14.66 -20.58 17.68
C GLU A 36 13.80 -21.25 16.60
N ALA A 37 14.00 -22.55 16.41
CA ALA A 37 13.15 -23.31 15.50
C ALA A 37 11.76 -23.52 16.13
N PRO A 38 10.67 -23.36 15.36
CA PRO A 38 9.33 -23.59 15.88
C PRO A 38 9.08 -25.08 16.10
N GLU A 39 8.45 -25.43 17.23
CA GLU A 39 8.02 -26.81 17.53
C GLU A 39 6.69 -27.17 16.85
N GLY A 40 5.90 -26.16 16.47
CA GLY A 40 4.59 -26.31 15.83
C GLY A 40 4.22 -25.03 15.09
N MET A 41 2.99 -24.96 14.57
CA MET A 41 2.47 -23.78 13.89
C MET A 41 1.11 -23.40 14.49
N THR A 42 0.92 -22.13 14.82
CA THR A 42 -0.38 -21.59 15.26
C THR A 42 -1.19 -21.09 14.08
N ALA A 43 -2.49 -20.81 14.26
CA ALA A 43 -3.31 -20.20 13.22
C ALA A 43 -2.73 -18.84 12.74
N LEU A 44 -2.16 -18.04 13.64
CA LEU A 44 -1.51 -16.78 13.29
C LEU A 44 -0.26 -17.00 12.41
N ALA A 45 0.57 -17.97 12.79
CA ALA A 45 1.74 -18.34 12.01
C ALA A 45 1.34 -18.91 10.64
N GLN A 46 0.28 -19.72 10.60
CA GLN A 46 -0.25 -20.28 9.35
C GLN A 46 -0.79 -19.16 8.44
N TYR A 47 -1.49 -18.15 8.98
CA TYR A 47 -1.91 -16.96 8.22
C TYR A 47 -0.73 -16.25 7.53
N PHE A 48 0.32 -15.90 8.29
CA PHE A 48 1.44 -15.14 7.73
C PHE A 48 2.33 -15.98 6.79
N THR A 49 2.45 -17.28 7.02
CA THR A 49 3.29 -18.14 6.17
C THR A 49 2.58 -18.61 4.90
N ALA A 50 1.24 -18.50 4.82
CA ALA A 50 0.46 -19.09 3.74
C ALA A 50 0.83 -18.59 2.36
N GLY A 51 1.06 -17.28 2.18
CA GLY A 51 1.47 -16.73 0.90
C GLY A 51 2.76 -17.41 0.42
N SER A 52 3.75 -17.52 1.30
CA SER A 52 5.03 -18.15 0.94
C SER A 52 4.91 -19.64 0.65
N VAL A 53 4.05 -20.36 1.37
CA VAL A 53 3.86 -21.81 1.18
C VAL A 53 3.01 -22.12 -0.05
N LEU A 54 1.84 -21.48 -0.18
CA LEU A 54 0.85 -21.80 -1.22
C LEU A 54 1.26 -21.27 -2.59
N LEU A 55 1.98 -20.15 -2.65
CA LEU A 55 2.43 -19.55 -3.91
C LEU A 55 3.89 -19.88 -4.24
N ASN A 56 4.63 -20.49 -3.31
CA ASN A 56 6.07 -20.77 -3.46
C ASN A 56 6.89 -19.50 -3.81
N VAL A 57 6.56 -18.39 -3.15
CA VAL A 57 7.22 -17.08 -3.30
C VAL A 57 7.79 -16.65 -1.95
N ASP A 58 9.00 -16.09 -1.92
CA ASP A 58 9.56 -15.57 -0.67
C ASP A 58 9.00 -14.16 -0.37
N PHE A 59 7.89 -14.09 0.36
CA PHE A 59 7.27 -12.82 0.73
C PHE A 59 8.08 -12.09 1.80
N ASN A 60 8.18 -10.78 1.63
CA ASN A 60 8.55 -9.86 2.71
C ASN A 60 7.29 -9.53 3.50
N ILE A 61 7.24 -9.99 4.74
CA ILE A 61 6.12 -9.76 5.65
C ILE A 61 6.49 -8.62 6.58
N THR A 62 5.58 -7.67 6.72
CA THR A 62 5.68 -6.59 7.71
C THR A 62 4.45 -6.61 8.59
N ILE A 63 4.65 -6.77 9.90
CA ILE A 63 3.58 -6.73 10.89
C ILE A 63 3.79 -5.51 11.79
N PRO A 64 2.84 -4.56 11.86
CA PRO A 64 2.92 -3.45 12.79
C PRO A 64 2.81 -3.90 14.26
N VAL A 65 3.46 -3.16 15.16
CA VAL A 65 3.56 -3.45 16.59
C VAL A 65 2.95 -2.29 17.40
N PRO A 66 1.62 -2.31 17.60
CA PRO A 66 0.90 -1.28 18.37
C PRO A 66 1.17 -1.36 19.89
N ASP A 67 1.69 -2.48 20.40
CA ASP A 67 2.11 -2.64 21.79
C ASP A 67 3.03 -3.86 22.00
N ASP A 68 3.58 -3.98 23.21
CA ASP A 68 4.48 -5.07 23.60
C ASP A 68 3.82 -6.45 23.59
N ARG A 69 2.49 -6.54 23.79
CA ARG A 69 1.78 -7.83 23.75
C ARG A 69 1.77 -8.37 22.33
N MET A 70 1.52 -7.50 21.35
CA MET A 70 1.62 -7.86 19.93
C MET A 70 3.05 -8.28 19.58
N LEU A 71 4.06 -7.54 20.05
CA LEU A 71 5.47 -7.91 19.84
C LEU A 71 5.77 -9.31 20.36
N GLN A 72 5.40 -9.61 21.61
CA GLN A 72 5.61 -10.92 22.21
C GLN A 72 4.92 -12.03 21.42
N ARG A 73 3.70 -11.78 20.94
CA ARG A 73 2.94 -12.74 20.12
C ARG A 73 3.66 -13.03 18.81
N ILE A 74 4.06 -12.00 18.07
CA ILE A 74 4.78 -12.12 16.80
C ILE A 74 6.09 -12.88 17.00
N MET A 75 6.89 -12.49 18.01
CA MET A 75 8.19 -13.09 18.27
C MET A 75 8.11 -14.55 18.71
N ARG A 76 7.01 -14.95 19.36
CA ARG A 76 6.79 -16.31 19.82
C ARG A 76 6.19 -17.21 18.74
N GLU A 77 5.23 -16.71 17.98
CA GLU A 77 4.40 -17.55 17.10
C GLU A 77 4.81 -17.44 15.64
N VAL A 78 5.14 -16.25 15.14
CA VAL A 78 5.35 -16.01 13.70
C VAL A 78 6.84 -15.98 13.34
N ALA A 79 7.62 -15.16 14.04
CA ALA A 79 9.04 -14.94 13.78
C ALA A 79 9.91 -16.22 13.77
N PRO A 80 9.63 -17.26 14.57
CA PRO A 80 10.37 -18.52 14.49
C PRO A 80 10.33 -19.18 13.11
N HIS A 81 9.31 -18.91 12.31
CA HIS A 81 9.15 -19.51 10.98
C HIS A 81 10.01 -18.88 9.88
N PHE A 82 10.69 -17.76 10.16
CA PHE A 82 11.45 -16.97 9.17
C PHE A 82 12.94 -16.93 9.51
N GLY A 83 13.77 -16.97 8.47
CA GLY A 83 15.24 -16.98 8.57
C GLY A 83 15.81 -15.60 8.86
N VAL A 84 15.18 -14.54 8.34
CA VAL A 84 15.54 -13.16 8.62
C VAL A 84 14.39 -12.49 9.35
N VAL A 85 14.69 -11.98 10.55
CA VAL A 85 13.74 -11.23 11.37
C VAL A 85 14.41 -9.92 11.76
N THR A 86 13.79 -8.80 11.41
CA THR A 86 14.31 -7.47 11.73
C THR A 86 13.24 -6.63 12.39
N GLN A 87 13.56 -6.03 13.53
CA GLN A 87 12.70 -5.10 14.24
C GLN A 87 13.04 -3.67 13.84
N LEU A 88 12.04 -2.90 13.42
CA LEU A 88 12.18 -1.47 13.15
C LEU A 88 11.86 -0.71 14.43
N GLU A 89 12.83 0.04 14.92
CA GLU A 89 12.73 0.84 16.14
C GLU A 89 12.78 2.34 15.83
N ARG A 90 11.84 3.09 16.40
CA ARG A 90 11.81 4.55 16.36
C ARG A 90 11.53 5.09 17.75
N LYS A 91 12.27 6.11 18.17
CA LYS A 91 12.11 6.78 19.48
C LYS A 91 12.06 5.80 20.68
N GLY A 92 12.86 4.72 20.63
CA GLY A 92 12.94 3.73 21.71
C GLY A 92 11.84 2.68 21.71
N ARG A 93 11.03 2.60 20.65
CA ARG A 93 9.90 1.67 20.53
C ARG A 93 9.95 0.91 19.21
N ILE A 94 9.65 -0.40 19.25
CA ILE A 94 9.48 -1.21 18.05
C ILE A 94 8.16 -0.84 17.37
N GLU A 95 8.21 -0.38 16.13
CA GLU A 95 7.03 0.00 15.32
C GLU A 95 6.55 -1.17 14.45
N SER A 96 7.46 -2.00 13.96
CA SER A 96 7.14 -3.13 13.09
C SER A 96 8.18 -4.24 13.18
N VAL A 97 7.75 -5.46 12.84
CA VAL A 97 8.62 -6.60 12.62
C VAL A 97 8.58 -6.97 11.14
N HIS A 98 9.75 -6.99 10.50
CA HIS A 98 9.95 -7.40 9.12
C HIS A 98 10.53 -8.82 9.09
N MET A 99 9.98 -9.67 8.23
CA MET A 99 10.36 -11.07 8.12
C MET A 99 10.40 -11.51 6.67
N ASN A 100 11.41 -12.30 6.30
CA ASN A 100 11.48 -12.99 5.02
C ASN A 100 12.27 -14.29 5.15
N GLN A 101 12.45 -15.01 4.04
CA GLN A 101 13.11 -16.30 3.97
C GLN A 101 12.42 -17.33 4.86
N LEU A 102 11.24 -17.81 4.42
CA LEU A 102 10.53 -18.88 5.12
C LEU A 102 11.47 -20.08 5.36
N LYS A 103 11.62 -20.50 6.62
CA LYS A 103 12.46 -21.67 6.97
C LYS A 103 11.87 -22.93 6.33
N PRO A 104 12.68 -23.84 5.77
CA PRO A 104 12.18 -25.05 5.10
C PRO A 104 11.27 -25.93 5.98
N GLY A 105 11.54 -26.02 7.29
CA GLY A 105 10.70 -26.77 8.23
C GLY A 105 9.29 -26.20 8.42
N SER A 106 9.12 -24.89 8.20
CA SER A 106 7.83 -24.21 8.35
C SER A 106 6.82 -24.63 7.28
N ALA A 107 7.26 -24.88 6.04
CA ALA A 107 6.38 -25.37 4.98
C ALA A 107 5.79 -26.75 5.30
N ARG A 108 6.59 -27.64 5.91
CA ARG A 108 6.09 -28.93 6.40
C ARG A 108 5.06 -28.73 7.52
N LEU A 109 5.39 -27.92 8.53
CA LEU A 109 4.48 -27.61 9.63
C LEU A 109 3.16 -27.00 9.14
N PHE A 110 3.20 -26.15 8.11
CA PHE A 110 2.02 -25.56 7.50
C PHE A 110 1.03 -26.61 6.98
N HIS A 111 1.54 -27.66 6.32
CA HIS A 111 0.70 -28.73 5.79
C HIS A 111 0.27 -29.75 6.85
N GLU A 112 1.06 -29.92 7.92
CA GLU A 112 0.75 -30.84 9.03
C GLU A 112 -0.23 -30.22 10.05
N THR A 113 -0.36 -28.90 10.07
CA THR A 113 -1.20 -28.18 11.03
C THR A 113 -2.58 -27.90 10.44
N GLU A 114 -3.63 -28.46 11.06
CA GLU A 114 -5.02 -28.17 10.73
C GLU A 114 -5.55 -27.10 11.71
N THR A 115 -5.73 -25.87 11.23
CA THR A 115 -6.37 -24.79 12.00
C THR A 115 -7.56 -24.22 11.23
N GLY A 116 -8.41 -23.46 11.92
CA GLY A 116 -9.56 -22.79 11.30
C GLY A 116 -9.19 -21.79 10.18
N ILE A 117 -7.92 -21.33 10.11
CA ILE A 117 -7.46 -20.39 9.08
C ILE A 117 -7.07 -21.08 7.76
N LEU A 118 -6.81 -22.39 7.77
CA LEU A 118 -6.33 -23.07 6.55
C LEU A 118 -7.34 -22.99 5.39
N PRO A 119 -8.66 -23.19 5.60
CA PRO A 119 -9.66 -22.98 4.55
C PRO A 119 -9.71 -21.53 4.04
N VAL A 120 -9.52 -20.56 4.94
CA VAL A 120 -9.44 -19.13 4.60
C VAL A 120 -8.26 -18.87 3.65
N MET A 121 -7.08 -19.38 3.98
CA MET A 121 -5.88 -19.13 3.15
C MET A 121 -5.90 -19.87 1.82
N LYS A 122 -6.44 -21.10 1.78
CA LYS A 122 -6.65 -21.85 0.53
C LYS A 122 -7.68 -21.18 -0.39
N ASP A 123 -8.69 -20.55 0.20
CA ASP A 123 -9.67 -19.78 -0.56
C ASP A 123 -9.12 -18.42 -1.00
N LEU A 124 -8.23 -17.78 -0.21
CA LEU A 124 -7.54 -16.56 -0.63
C LEU A 124 -6.60 -16.79 -1.82
N TYR A 125 -5.92 -17.94 -1.84
CA TYR A 125 -4.97 -18.35 -2.88
C TYR A 125 -5.45 -19.65 -3.57
N ARG A 126 -6.43 -19.54 -4.47
CA ARG A 126 -7.10 -20.71 -5.10
C ARG A 126 -6.22 -21.47 -6.09
N HIS A 127 -5.18 -20.82 -6.59
CA HIS A 127 -4.11 -21.42 -7.39
C HIS A 127 -2.76 -20.81 -6.98
N ASN A 128 -1.67 -21.33 -7.54
CA ASN A 128 -0.30 -20.91 -7.23
C ASN A 128 0.36 -20.05 -8.32
N ASP A 129 -0.29 -19.87 -9.47
CA ASP A 129 0.20 -19.00 -10.54
C ASP A 129 0.08 -17.52 -10.14
N SER A 130 1.18 -16.96 -9.64
CA SER A 130 1.32 -15.53 -9.33
C SER A 130 2.03 -14.74 -10.43
N GLU A 131 2.29 -15.32 -11.61
CA GLU A 131 3.08 -14.65 -12.68
C GLU A 131 2.42 -13.34 -13.13
N HIS A 132 1.10 -13.30 -13.05
CA HIS A 132 0.32 -12.19 -13.55
C HIS A 132 0.31 -10.99 -12.62
N TRP A 133 0.55 -11.16 -11.30
CA TRP A 133 0.49 -10.06 -10.32
C TRP A 133 1.36 -8.85 -10.71
N TYR A 134 2.51 -9.10 -11.32
CA TYR A 134 3.46 -8.07 -11.74
C TYR A 134 3.70 -8.11 -13.25
N SER A 135 2.65 -8.27 -14.05
CA SER A 135 2.74 -8.29 -15.52
C SER A 135 3.31 -7.00 -16.13
N GLY A 136 3.50 -5.94 -15.34
CA GLY A 136 4.03 -4.65 -15.77
C GLY A 136 3.10 -3.87 -16.70
N GLN A 137 1.93 -4.43 -17.01
CA GLN A 137 0.92 -3.81 -17.86
C GLN A 137 -0.02 -2.96 -17.01
N LYS A 138 -0.35 -1.76 -17.50
CA LYS A 138 -1.37 -0.88 -16.89
C LYS A 138 -2.72 -1.61 -16.93
N ARG A 139 -3.19 -2.04 -15.76
CA ARG A 139 -4.51 -2.64 -15.60
C ARG A 139 -5.58 -1.56 -15.50
N ARG A 140 -6.77 -1.86 -16.02
CA ARG A 140 -7.95 -1.01 -15.80
C ARG A 140 -8.74 -1.59 -14.65
N LEU A 141 -8.78 -0.87 -13.55
CA LEU A 141 -9.42 -1.34 -12.33
C LEU A 141 -10.78 -0.68 -12.16
N VAL A 142 -11.76 -1.50 -11.81
CA VAL A 142 -13.07 -1.05 -11.35
C VAL A 142 -13.19 -1.41 -9.88
N HIS A 143 -13.59 -0.44 -9.06
CA HIS A 143 -13.65 -0.60 -7.61
C HIS A 143 -15.09 -0.74 -7.15
N TYR A 144 -15.34 -1.70 -6.25
CA TYR A 144 -16.65 -2.01 -5.71
C TYR A 144 -16.62 -2.05 -4.19
N THR A 145 -17.56 -1.39 -3.52
CA THR A 145 -17.68 -1.48 -2.06
C THR A 145 -18.47 -2.74 -1.68
N VAL A 146 -18.01 -3.45 -0.67
CA VAL A 146 -18.70 -4.63 -0.13
C VAL A 146 -19.60 -4.23 1.03
N ASP A 147 -20.87 -4.63 0.97
CA ASP A 147 -21.75 -4.59 2.14
C ASP A 147 -21.47 -5.80 3.03
N THR A 148 -20.65 -5.60 4.05
CA THR A 148 -20.27 -6.64 5.01
C THR A 148 -21.47 -7.17 5.81
N THR A 149 -22.58 -6.43 5.89
CA THR A 149 -23.80 -6.86 6.59
C THR A 149 -24.62 -7.90 5.83
N GLU A 150 -24.40 -8.00 4.51
CA GLU A 150 -25.01 -9.02 3.65
C GLU A 150 -24.16 -10.31 3.57
N LEU A 151 -23.00 -10.34 4.23
CA LEU A 151 -22.13 -11.51 4.29
C LEU A 151 -22.38 -12.31 5.58
N GLU A 152 -22.41 -13.64 5.46
CA GLU A 152 -22.44 -14.49 6.65
C GLU A 152 -21.09 -14.42 7.39
N PRO A 153 -21.06 -14.26 8.72
CA PRO A 153 -19.82 -14.29 9.47
C PRO A 153 -19.07 -15.62 9.31
N TYR A 154 -17.75 -15.60 9.34
CA TYR A 154 -16.94 -16.83 9.42
C TYR A 154 -16.83 -17.26 10.89
N GLU A 155 -17.57 -18.29 11.28
CA GLU A 155 -17.71 -18.72 12.68
C GLU A 155 -16.68 -19.81 13.04
N ASP A 156 -15.49 -19.39 13.48
CA ASP A 156 -14.47 -20.25 14.09
C ASP A 156 -13.75 -19.48 15.22
N ALA A 157 -13.55 -20.14 16.37
CA ALA A 157 -13.02 -19.48 17.57
C ALA A 157 -11.54 -19.08 17.43
N GLU A 158 -10.71 -19.93 16.81
CA GLU A 158 -9.30 -19.62 16.56
C GLU A 158 -9.18 -18.50 15.53
N VAL A 159 -10.06 -18.52 14.53
CA VAL A 159 -10.10 -17.47 13.49
C VAL A 159 -10.51 -16.12 14.08
N LYS A 160 -11.47 -16.06 15.02
CA LYS A 160 -11.82 -14.81 15.72
C LYS A 160 -10.64 -14.23 16.48
N GLU A 161 -9.79 -15.07 17.05
CA GLU A 161 -8.56 -14.62 17.72
C GLU A 161 -7.57 -14.04 16.71
N VAL A 162 -7.35 -14.70 15.57
CA VAL A 162 -6.53 -14.15 14.48
C VAL A 162 -7.10 -12.83 13.98
N GLN A 163 -8.43 -12.72 13.81
CA GLN A 163 -9.08 -11.48 13.40
C GLN A 163 -8.82 -10.33 14.37
N ALA A 164 -9.00 -10.57 15.68
CA ALA A 164 -8.75 -9.56 16.70
C ALA A 164 -7.28 -9.10 16.71
N LEU A 165 -6.34 -10.02 16.51
CA LEU A 165 -4.92 -9.68 16.44
C LEU A 165 -4.57 -8.87 15.18
N LEU A 166 -5.10 -9.24 14.02
CA LEU A 166 -4.90 -8.47 12.78
C LEU A 166 -5.55 -7.09 12.91
N GLN A 167 -6.73 -7.01 13.51
CA GLN A 167 -7.40 -5.74 13.76
C GLN A 167 -6.56 -4.84 14.67
N GLN A 168 -6.01 -5.39 15.76
CA GLN A 168 -5.11 -4.66 16.64
C GLN A 168 -3.84 -4.21 15.92
N ALA A 169 -3.20 -5.11 15.14
CA ALA A 169 -1.96 -4.81 14.43
C ALA A 169 -2.16 -3.70 13.38
N TYR A 170 -3.17 -3.82 12.52
CA TYR A 170 -3.35 -2.94 11.36
C TYR A 170 -4.26 -1.74 11.61
N PHE A 171 -5.06 -1.74 12.67
CA PHE A 171 -5.98 -0.63 13.00
C PHE A 171 -5.86 -0.11 14.45
N GLY A 172 -5.00 -0.71 15.29
CA GLY A 172 -4.74 -0.24 16.65
C GLY A 172 -3.65 0.82 16.77
N GLY A 173 -2.97 1.15 15.68
CA GLY A 173 -1.89 2.14 15.61
C GLY A 173 -2.15 3.27 14.60
N GLU A 174 -1.09 3.77 13.98
CA GLU A 174 -1.18 4.81 12.93
C GLU A 174 -1.60 4.26 11.57
N ALA A 175 -1.47 2.95 11.35
CA ALA A 175 -2.01 2.28 10.17
C ALA A 175 -3.54 2.34 10.19
N VAL A 176 -4.13 2.77 9.07
CA VAL A 176 -5.60 2.91 8.91
C VAL A 176 -6.15 2.12 7.73
N GLU A 177 -5.25 1.52 6.93
CA GLU A 177 -5.54 0.81 5.70
C GLU A 177 -4.61 -0.38 5.56
N PHE A 178 -5.14 -1.49 5.07
CA PHE A 178 -4.43 -2.73 4.81
C PHE A 178 -4.96 -3.37 3.52
N GLY A 179 -4.04 -3.77 2.63
CA GLY A 179 -4.36 -4.38 1.35
C GLY A 179 -4.05 -5.88 1.34
N ILE A 180 -4.93 -6.69 0.75
CA ILE A 180 -4.67 -8.12 0.47
C ILE A 180 -4.85 -8.39 -1.01
N MET A 181 -3.92 -9.12 -1.63
CA MET A 181 -4.02 -9.53 -3.03
C MET A 181 -4.52 -10.99 -3.12
N PRO A 182 -5.82 -11.24 -3.36
CA PRO A 182 -6.33 -12.58 -3.59
C PRO A 182 -5.83 -13.12 -4.94
N LEU A 183 -5.97 -14.43 -5.13
CA LEU A 183 -5.61 -15.10 -6.37
C LEU A 183 -6.68 -16.11 -6.81
N GLY A 184 -7.11 -16.00 -8.07
CA GLY A 184 -8.15 -16.84 -8.66
C GLY A 184 -9.57 -16.49 -8.22
N TRP A 185 -9.82 -15.22 -7.87
CA TRP A 185 -11.14 -14.75 -7.44
C TRP A 185 -11.92 -14.17 -8.61
N PRO A 186 -12.85 -14.92 -9.25
CA PRO A 186 -13.77 -14.33 -10.20
C PRO A 186 -14.71 -13.36 -9.48
N PHE A 187 -14.95 -12.20 -10.09
CA PHE A 187 -15.95 -11.26 -9.60
C PHE A 187 -17.36 -11.72 -10.01
N ASP A 188 -17.96 -12.58 -9.18
CA ASP A 188 -19.32 -13.11 -9.34
C ASP A 188 -20.07 -13.27 -7.99
N ASP A 189 -21.37 -13.60 -8.01
CA ASP A 189 -22.19 -13.72 -6.79
C ASP A 189 -21.71 -14.81 -5.82
N SER A 190 -20.97 -15.81 -6.32
CA SER A 190 -20.46 -16.89 -5.46
C SER A 190 -19.42 -16.38 -4.47
N LEU A 191 -18.77 -15.25 -4.77
CA LEU A 191 -17.73 -14.69 -3.94
C LEU A 191 -18.22 -14.30 -2.55
N ARG A 192 -19.50 -13.98 -2.37
CA ARG A 192 -20.08 -13.74 -1.03
C ARG A 192 -19.97 -14.94 -0.08
N HIS A 193 -19.79 -16.15 -0.64
CA HIS A 193 -19.62 -17.39 0.13
C HIS A 193 -18.14 -17.76 0.36
N SER A 194 -17.20 -16.96 -0.15
CA SER A 194 -15.76 -17.11 0.06
C SER A 194 -15.44 -17.11 1.57
N ALA A 195 -14.72 -18.14 2.01
CA ALA A 195 -14.22 -18.24 3.38
C ALA A 195 -13.31 -17.04 3.70
N ALA A 196 -12.44 -16.66 2.77
CA ALA A 196 -11.55 -15.52 2.95
C ALA A 196 -12.27 -14.17 2.93
N LEU A 197 -13.26 -13.97 2.06
CA LEU A 197 -14.03 -12.72 2.06
C LEU A 197 -14.78 -12.53 3.38
N ARG A 198 -15.43 -13.60 3.85
CA ARG A 198 -16.16 -13.60 5.14
C ARG A 198 -15.23 -13.42 6.33
N PHE A 199 -14.02 -13.99 6.27
CA PHE A 199 -12.97 -13.75 7.26
C PHE A 199 -12.55 -12.28 7.28
N VAL A 200 -12.25 -11.69 6.12
CA VAL A 200 -11.80 -10.30 6.01
C VAL A 200 -12.90 -9.33 6.44
N ALA A 201 -14.16 -9.61 6.09
CA ALA A 201 -15.31 -8.80 6.52
C ALA A 201 -15.48 -8.72 8.04
N GLY A 202 -14.91 -9.68 8.80
CA GLY A 202 -14.88 -9.63 10.26
C GLY A 202 -13.76 -8.76 10.85
N LEU A 203 -12.79 -8.30 10.05
CA LEU A 203 -11.64 -7.48 10.51
C LEU A 203 -11.99 -6.01 10.64
N ALA A 204 -12.69 -5.47 9.64
CA ALA A 204 -12.98 -4.05 9.53
C ALA A 204 -14.34 -3.83 8.84
N PRO A 205 -15.02 -2.72 9.16
CA PRO A 205 -16.35 -2.46 8.62
C PRO A 205 -16.37 -2.16 7.12
N ASN A 206 -15.26 -1.66 6.55
CA ASN A 206 -15.20 -1.22 5.17
C ASN A 206 -14.21 -2.04 4.36
N LEU A 207 -14.71 -2.54 3.23
CA LEU A 207 -13.96 -3.35 2.29
C LEU A 207 -14.27 -2.91 0.86
N THR A 208 -13.22 -2.70 0.07
CA THR A 208 -13.31 -2.41 -1.37
C THR A 208 -12.64 -3.52 -2.16
N LEU A 209 -13.31 -4.00 -3.21
CA LEU A 209 -12.74 -4.91 -4.19
C LEU A 209 -12.23 -4.09 -5.37
N SER A 210 -10.98 -4.28 -5.75
CA SER A 210 -10.45 -3.81 -7.03
C SER A 210 -10.47 -4.95 -8.03
N VAL A 211 -11.26 -4.80 -9.09
CA VAL A 211 -11.50 -5.82 -10.12
C VAL A 211 -10.80 -5.39 -11.41
N ASP A 212 -10.02 -6.29 -12.01
CA ASP A 212 -9.48 -6.04 -13.34
C ASP A 212 -10.60 -6.16 -14.39
N GLU A 213 -10.80 -5.10 -15.18
CA GLU A 213 -11.85 -5.03 -16.20
C GLU A 213 -11.65 -6.10 -17.29
N SER A 214 -10.40 -6.51 -17.55
CA SER A 214 -10.09 -7.44 -18.64
C SER A 214 -10.31 -8.91 -18.25
N SER A 215 -9.87 -9.33 -17.07
CA SER A 215 -10.03 -10.71 -16.59
C SER A 215 -11.31 -10.93 -15.77
N ASN A 216 -11.96 -9.87 -15.30
CA ASN A 216 -13.05 -9.91 -14.32
C ASN A 216 -12.63 -10.61 -13.02
N GLU A 217 -11.35 -10.54 -12.66
CA GLU A 217 -10.83 -11.07 -11.40
C GLU A 217 -10.67 -9.96 -10.36
N VAL A 218 -10.95 -10.29 -9.10
CA VAL A 218 -10.58 -9.46 -7.96
C VAL A 218 -9.07 -9.59 -7.75
N ILE A 219 -8.36 -8.47 -7.75
CA ILE A 219 -6.89 -8.44 -7.68
C ILE A 219 -6.37 -7.80 -6.40
N LEU A 220 -7.21 -7.02 -5.72
CA LEU A 220 -6.88 -6.35 -4.46
C LEU A 220 -8.14 -6.17 -3.62
N LEU A 221 -8.00 -6.41 -2.32
CA LEU A 221 -8.94 -6.11 -1.27
C LEU A 221 -8.36 -4.96 -0.44
N ASP A 222 -9.00 -3.79 -0.48
CA ASP A 222 -8.61 -2.65 0.33
C ASP A 222 -9.50 -2.62 1.59
N ILE A 223 -8.87 -2.74 2.75
CA ILE A 223 -9.53 -2.92 4.04
C ILE A 223 -9.24 -1.68 4.90
N THR A 224 -10.29 -0.98 5.32
CA THR A 224 -10.15 0.28 6.04
C THR A 224 -11.05 0.34 7.28
N ALA A 225 -10.52 0.93 8.36
CA ALA A 225 -11.31 1.17 9.56
C ALA A 225 -12.34 2.30 9.38
N LYS A 226 -12.05 3.25 8.49
CA LYS A 226 -12.89 4.43 8.21
C LYS A 226 -13.63 4.22 6.90
N GLU A 227 -14.83 4.79 6.80
CA GLU A 227 -15.61 4.72 5.56
C GLU A 227 -14.79 5.32 4.40
N PRO A 228 -14.60 4.58 3.30
CA PRO A 228 -13.80 5.05 2.18
C PRO A 228 -14.47 6.27 1.55
N VAL A 229 -13.67 7.32 1.38
CA VAL A 229 -14.12 8.58 0.80
C VAL A 229 -13.59 8.70 -0.61
N HIS A 230 -14.47 8.79 -1.58
CA HIS A 230 -14.05 9.07 -2.94
C HIS A 230 -13.86 10.58 -3.13
N LYS A 231 -12.60 11.00 -3.24
CA LYS A 231 -12.21 12.41 -3.37
C LYS A 231 -12.35 12.89 -4.80
N LEU A 232 -13.18 13.90 -4.98
CA LEU A 232 -13.36 14.63 -6.23
C LEU A 232 -12.60 15.96 -6.15
N TYR A 233 -11.43 15.99 -6.79
CA TYR A 233 -10.61 17.20 -6.84
C TYR A 233 -11.22 18.23 -7.80
N LEU A 234 -11.60 19.38 -7.25
CA LEU A 234 -12.09 20.51 -8.03
C LEU A 234 -10.97 21.06 -8.94
N PRO A 235 -11.30 21.81 -10.02
CA PRO A 235 -10.30 22.46 -10.86
C PRO A 235 -9.30 23.33 -10.07
N SER A 236 -9.74 23.94 -8.97
CA SER A 236 -8.88 24.73 -8.07
C SER A 236 -7.83 23.90 -7.32
N ALA A 237 -8.05 22.59 -7.19
CA ALA A 237 -7.13 21.66 -6.53
C ALA A 237 -6.10 21.09 -7.51
N GLN A 238 -6.30 21.25 -8.81
CA GLN A 238 -5.38 20.75 -9.83
C GLN A 238 -4.06 21.54 -9.80
N PRO A 239 -2.94 20.92 -10.21
CA PRO A 239 -1.68 21.63 -10.31
C PRO A 239 -1.80 22.86 -11.20
N GLN A 240 -1.32 24.01 -10.72
CA GLN A 240 -1.35 25.25 -11.47
C GLN A 240 -0.41 25.18 -12.70
N PRO A 241 -0.68 25.93 -13.78
CA PRO A 241 0.20 25.96 -14.95
C PRO A 241 1.63 26.33 -14.58
N SER A 242 2.61 25.74 -15.26
CA SER A 242 4.02 26.06 -15.03
C SER A 242 4.35 27.52 -15.32
N ARG A 243 5.38 28.03 -14.64
CA ARG A 243 5.86 29.40 -14.81
C ARG A 243 7.36 29.43 -15.00
N ARG A 244 7.83 30.35 -15.84
CA ARG A 244 9.26 30.61 -16.06
C ARG A 244 9.68 31.87 -15.33
N VAL A 245 10.80 31.79 -14.60
CA VAL A 245 11.48 32.94 -13.99
C VAL A 245 12.95 32.85 -14.38
N ASP A 246 13.41 33.80 -15.18
CA ASP A 246 14.75 33.81 -15.78
C ASP A 246 15.08 32.48 -16.51
N GLN A 247 16.17 31.83 -16.11
CA GLN A 247 16.57 30.52 -16.62
C GLN A 247 15.84 29.32 -15.99
N TYR A 248 14.94 29.53 -15.03
CA TYR A 248 14.31 28.43 -14.31
C TYR A 248 12.85 28.23 -14.72
N LEU A 249 12.47 26.97 -14.91
CA LEU A 249 11.08 26.55 -15.06
C LEU A 249 10.58 25.95 -13.75
N TYR A 250 9.43 26.41 -13.29
CA TYR A 250 8.75 25.96 -12.09
C TYR A 250 7.54 25.14 -12.50
N LEU A 251 7.50 23.88 -12.10
CA LEU A 251 6.44 22.93 -12.37
C LEU A 251 5.69 22.66 -11.07
N ASN A 252 4.41 23.01 -11.00
CA ASN A 252 3.54 22.52 -9.93
C ASN A 252 3.16 21.08 -10.28
N VAL A 253 3.61 20.13 -9.46
CA VAL A 253 3.35 18.71 -9.71
C VAL A 253 2.23 18.17 -8.83
N GLY A 254 1.56 19.05 -8.09
CA GLY A 254 0.51 18.68 -7.14
C GLY A 254 1.07 18.32 -5.76
N HIS A 255 0.19 17.95 -4.84
CA HIS A 255 0.55 17.47 -3.49
C HIS A 255 1.47 18.39 -2.66
N GLY A 256 1.43 19.70 -2.94
CA GLY A 256 2.29 20.68 -2.29
C GLY A 256 3.76 20.62 -2.74
N LEU A 257 4.02 20.14 -3.95
CA LEU A 257 5.37 19.95 -4.48
C LEU A 257 5.63 20.83 -5.70
N VAL A 258 6.85 21.34 -5.78
CA VAL A 258 7.33 22.15 -6.90
C VAL A 258 8.64 21.61 -7.43
N TYR A 259 8.67 21.27 -8.71
CA TYR A 259 9.90 20.98 -9.44
C TYR A 259 10.49 22.28 -10.02
N VAL A 260 11.77 22.53 -9.76
CA VAL A 260 12.51 23.66 -10.32
C VAL A 260 13.60 23.12 -11.24
N VAL A 261 13.52 23.48 -12.53
CA VAL A 261 14.39 22.99 -13.59
C VAL A 261 15.22 24.13 -14.14
N ASN A 262 16.54 23.96 -14.19
CA ASN A 262 17.46 24.93 -14.78
C ASN A 262 17.52 24.73 -16.31
N LEU A 263 16.82 25.56 -17.07
CA LEU A 263 16.72 25.45 -18.53
C LEU A 263 18.05 25.70 -19.26
N LEU A 264 19.04 26.35 -18.64
CA LEU A 264 20.35 26.59 -19.28
C LEU A 264 21.17 25.32 -19.47
N VAL A 265 21.02 24.37 -18.56
CA VAL A 265 21.79 23.11 -18.53
C VAL A 265 20.95 21.90 -18.87
N GLN A 266 19.64 22.06 -18.96
CA GLN A 266 18.69 20.98 -19.23
C GLN A 266 18.66 20.63 -20.72
N PRO A 267 19.09 19.42 -21.14
CA PRO A 267 18.89 18.95 -22.50
C PRO A 267 17.42 18.61 -22.76
N VAL A 268 17.06 18.43 -24.04
CA VAL A 268 15.76 17.88 -24.44
C VAL A 268 15.56 16.52 -23.78
N ILE A 269 14.43 16.36 -23.09
CA ILE A 269 14.09 15.20 -22.31
C ILE A 269 13.36 14.18 -23.20
N THR A 270 13.94 13.00 -23.37
CA THR A 270 13.31 11.89 -24.11
C THR A 270 12.88 10.74 -23.22
N LYS A 271 13.34 10.73 -21.96
CA LYS A 271 13.01 9.77 -20.90
C LYS A 271 13.07 10.46 -19.55
N TRP A 272 12.36 9.94 -18.55
CA TRP A 272 12.29 10.53 -17.21
C TRP A 272 13.66 10.75 -16.56
N GLU A 273 14.63 9.86 -16.80
CA GLU A 273 15.99 9.99 -16.28
C GLU A 273 16.77 11.17 -16.90
N GLY A 274 16.18 11.89 -17.87
CA GLY A 274 16.79 13.00 -18.58
C GLY A 274 16.74 14.36 -17.86
N PHE A 275 16.09 14.48 -16.70
CA PHE A 275 16.12 15.71 -15.90
C PHE A 275 17.53 15.94 -15.31
N THR A 276 18.20 17.00 -15.78
CA THR A 276 19.55 17.39 -15.36
C THR A 276 19.44 18.61 -14.43
N GLU A 277 19.95 18.49 -13.20
CA GLU A 277 19.88 19.55 -12.17
C GLU A 277 18.46 20.02 -11.78
N ALA A 278 17.45 19.14 -11.88
CA ALA A 278 16.14 19.42 -11.33
C ALA A 278 16.14 19.25 -9.80
N LYS A 279 15.56 20.21 -9.09
CA LYS A 279 15.38 20.16 -7.63
C LYS A 279 13.90 20.14 -7.29
N LEU A 280 13.55 19.33 -6.30
CA LEU A 280 12.20 19.24 -5.78
C LEU A 280 12.10 20.01 -4.47
N TYR A 281 11.03 20.78 -4.32
CA TYR A 281 10.77 21.60 -3.15
C TYR A 281 9.37 21.35 -2.59
N SER A 282 9.24 21.57 -1.29
CA SER A 282 7.95 21.66 -0.61
C SER A 282 7.39 23.08 -0.73
N LEU A 283 6.15 23.21 -1.18
CA LEU A 283 5.40 24.47 -1.17
C LEU A 283 4.91 24.73 0.27
N GLY A 284 4.99 25.96 0.78
CA GLY A 284 4.47 26.30 2.13
C GLY A 284 2.94 26.20 2.22
N GLU A 285 2.39 25.91 3.41
CA GLU A 285 0.93 25.67 3.61
C GLU A 285 0.06 26.85 3.17
N ASP A 286 0.56 28.06 3.40
CA ASP A 286 -0.09 29.32 3.05
C ASP A 286 0.57 30.01 1.84
N THR A 287 1.44 29.31 1.11
CA THR A 287 2.15 29.86 -0.06
C THR A 287 1.43 29.48 -1.34
N ASP A 288 1.00 30.48 -2.11
CA ASP A 288 0.50 30.25 -3.47
C ASP A 288 1.67 29.88 -4.39
N PHE A 289 1.43 29.00 -5.37
CA PHE A 289 2.44 28.58 -6.32
C PHE A 289 2.98 29.76 -7.15
N ALA A 290 2.14 30.75 -7.43
CA ALA A 290 2.54 31.98 -8.10
C ALA A 290 3.62 32.74 -7.33
N ASP A 291 3.59 32.68 -5.99
CA ASP A 291 4.49 33.40 -5.09
C ASP A 291 5.64 32.53 -4.56
N PHE A 292 5.74 31.27 -5.01
CA PHE A 292 6.77 30.34 -4.54
C PHE A 292 8.20 30.86 -4.79
N ASP A 293 9.07 30.74 -3.78
CA ASP A 293 10.47 31.13 -3.86
C ASP A 293 11.38 29.98 -3.37
N PRO A 294 12.24 29.41 -4.24
CA PRO A 294 13.13 28.31 -3.87
C PRO A 294 14.23 28.75 -2.90
N GLY A 295 14.47 30.05 -2.72
CA GLY A 295 15.43 30.58 -1.75
C GLY A 295 14.95 30.47 -0.29
N THR A 296 13.64 30.35 -0.07
CA THR A 296 13.04 30.23 1.27
C THR A 296 12.32 28.90 1.49
N ALA A 297 12.02 28.15 0.42
CA ALA A 297 11.37 26.86 0.48
C ALA A 297 12.33 25.72 0.90
N GLU A 298 11.75 24.69 1.52
CA GLU A 298 12.46 23.47 1.86
C GLU A 298 12.77 22.65 0.60
N CYS A 299 14.06 22.41 0.34
CA CYS A 299 14.51 21.52 -0.73
C CYS A 299 14.45 20.07 -0.25
N LEU A 300 13.77 19.21 -1.00
CA LEU A 300 13.63 17.79 -0.68
C LEU A 300 14.77 17.01 -1.34
N GLU A 301 15.57 16.31 -0.53
CA GLU A 301 16.65 15.45 -1.02
C GLU A 301 16.09 14.12 -1.57
N GLY A 302 16.49 13.79 -2.81
CA GLY A 302 16.04 12.62 -3.58
C GLY A 302 14.98 13.00 -4.62
N THR A 303 15.31 12.90 -5.92
CA THR A 303 14.46 13.29 -7.05
C THR A 303 13.47 12.19 -7.49
N SER A 304 13.25 11.17 -6.67
CA SER A 304 12.50 9.96 -7.05
C SER A 304 11.17 9.91 -6.33
N LEU A 305 10.23 10.76 -6.72
CA LEU A 305 8.83 10.53 -6.41
C LEU A 305 8.22 9.63 -7.49
N PHE A 306 7.41 8.66 -7.05
CA PHE A 306 6.64 7.81 -7.95
C PHE A 306 5.44 8.60 -8.48
N PHE A 307 5.65 9.33 -9.57
CA PHE A 307 4.55 9.89 -10.35
C PHE A 307 4.04 8.84 -11.34
N ASP A 308 2.75 8.91 -11.67
CA ASP A 308 2.19 8.12 -12.77
C ASP A 308 2.78 8.57 -14.12
N GLU A 309 2.78 7.67 -15.12
CA GLU A 309 3.36 7.94 -16.45
C GLU A 309 2.75 9.17 -17.12
N ASP A 310 1.46 9.45 -16.92
CA ASP A 310 0.78 10.57 -17.55
C ASP A 310 1.28 11.91 -16.96
N THR A 311 1.52 11.95 -15.65
CA THR A 311 2.18 13.08 -14.97
C THR A 311 3.63 13.26 -15.41
N LEU A 312 4.40 12.17 -15.50
CA LEU A 312 5.79 12.22 -15.96
C LEU A 312 5.89 12.77 -17.40
N GLN A 313 5.06 12.25 -18.30
CA GLN A 313 5.04 12.67 -19.70
C GLN A 313 4.66 14.15 -19.83
N ARG A 314 3.64 14.60 -19.10
CA ARG A 314 3.23 16.01 -19.06
C ARG A 314 4.37 16.93 -18.60
N MET A 315 5.09 16.55 -17.54
CA MET A 315 6.25 17.33 -17.08
C MET A 315 7.36 17.40 -18.13
N MET A 316 7.68 16.28 -18.78
CA MET A 316 8.68 16.22 -19.86
C MET A 316 8.29 17.13 -21.03
N ASP A 317 7.02 17.11 -21.43
CA ASP A 317 6.50 17.92 -22.53
C ASP A 317 6.56 19.42 -22.20
N GLU A 318 6.20 19.82 -20.98
CA GLU A 318 6.29 21.21 -20.52
C GLU A 318 7.74 21.74 -20.53
N VAL A 319 8.70 20.95 -20.06
CA VAL A 319 10.13 21.33 -20.10
C VAL A 319 10.62 21.44 -21.53
N ASN A 320 10.34 20.44 -22.36
CA ASN A 320 10.73 20.44 -23.78
C ASN A 320 10.11 21.60 -24.56
N GLN A 321 8.89 21.98 -24.21
CA GLN A 321 8.25 23.16 -24.78
C GLN A 321 8.98 24.43 -24.32
N ALA A 322 9.28 24.57 -23.03
CA ALA A 322 10.00 25.74 -22.50
C ALA A 322 11.41 25.90 -23.08
N LEU A 323 12.11 24.80 -23.39
CA LEU A 323 13.41 24.81 -24.06
C LEU A 323 13.35 25.34 -25.50
N LYS A 324 12.23 25.15 -26.21
CA LYS A 324 12.07 25.62 -27.60
C LYS A 324 11.84 27.13 -27.70
N PHE A 325 11.30 27.73 -26.64
CA PHE A 325 10.94 29.16 -26.59
C PHE A 325 11.88 29.97 -25.68
N GLY A 326 13.05 29.41 -25.38
CA GLY A 326 13.96 29.90 -24.34
C GLY A 326 15.22 30.58 -24.82
#